data_AF-A0A439ZZH5-F1
#
_entry.id   AF-A0A439ZZH5-F1
#
_cell.length_a   1.000
_cell.length_b   1.000
_cell.length_c   1.000
_cell.angle_alpha   90.00
_cell.angle_beta   90.00
_cell.angle_gamma   90.00
#
_symmetry.space_group_name_H-M   'P 1'
#
loop_
_entity.id
_entity.type
_entity.pdbx_description
1 polymer ?
#
loop_
_entity_poly.entity_id
_entity_poly.type
_entity_poly.pdbx_seq_one_letter_code
_entity_poly.pdbx_strand_id
1 'polypeptide(L)'
;MVSIDVIVPQIAPRRWQELVIERLRADGHDVAVLHQAEAAAWPAAAKLAFAFEQRLFRRKGPGLGAPLDRLEARSGGRPVALRLDLAGNAALSDIPTVGLRFDGSGFD
;
A
#
# COMPACT_ATOMS: atom_id res chain seq x y z
N MET A 1 -0.76 17.10 12.13
CA MET A 1 -0.26 16.80 10.77
C MET A 1 1.02 16.00 10.91
N VAL A 2 1.08 14.79 10.35
CA VAL A 2 2.14 13.79 10.63
C VAL A 2 2.90 13.48 9.33
N SER A 3 4.21 13.29 9.43
CA SER A 3 5.04 12.82 8.32
C SER A 3 5.01 11.29 8.24
N ILE A 4 4.56 10.77 7.11
CA ILE A 4 4.30 9.34 6.89
C ILE A 4 5.08 8.87 5.67
N ASP A 5 5.92 7.87 5.87
CA ASP A 5 6.54 7.12 4.78
C ASP A 5 5.62 5.97 4.38
N VAL A 6 5.15 5.97 3.14
CA VAL A 6 4.37 4.87 2.60
C VAL A 6 5.26 4.01 1.73
N ILE A 7 5.43 2.75 2.13
CA ILE A 7 6.26 1.77 1.42
C ILE A 7 5.34 0.98 0.50
N VAL A 8 5.62 1.04 -0.80
CA VAL A 8 4.85 0.35 -1.83
C VAL A 8 5.73 -0.59 -2.65
N PRO A 9 5.19 -1.69 -3.18
CA PRO A 9 5.91 -2.55 -4.10
C PRO A 9 6.32 -1.76 -5.35
N GLN A 10 7.57 -1.93 -5.80
CA GLN A 10 8.09 -1.26 -6.98
C GLN A 10 7.40 -1.74 -8.28
N ILE A 11 7.02 -3.02 -8.31
CA ILE A 11 6.43 -3.68 -9.48
C ILE A 11 4.95 -3.96 -9.19
N ALA A 12 4.09 -3.54 -10.14
CA ALA A 12 2.65 -3.76 -10.09
C ALA A 12 1.98 -3.35 -8.76
N PRO A 13 2.21 -2.11 -8.25
CA PRO A 13 1.43 -1.61 -7.13
C PRO A 13 -0.06 -1.62 -7.47
N ARG A 14 -0.91 -1.74 -6.45
CA ARG A 14 -2.36 -1.84 -6.64
C ARG A 14 -3.05 -0.50 -6.45
N ARG A 15 -4.17 -0.32 -7.14
CA ARG A 15 -4.97 0.91 -7.06
C ARG A 15 -5.34 1.34 -5.64
N TRP A 16 -5.61 0.39 -4.74
CA TRP A 16 -5.92 0.77 -3.36
C TRP A 16 -4.73 1.42 -2.63
N GLN A 17 -3.48 1.08 -2.97
CA GLN A 17 -2.29 1.68 -2.38
C GLN A 17 -2.17 3.15 -2.80
N GLU A 18 -2.46 3.44 -4.06
CA GLU A 18 -2.59 4.81 -4.58
C GLU A 18 -3.66 5.59 -3.79
N LEU A 19 -4.86 5.02 -3.65
CA LEU A 19 -5.96 5.66 -2.94
C LEU A 19 -5.65 5.94 -1.46
N VAL A 20 -4.87 5.08 -0.80
CA VAL A 20 -4.40 5.33 0.57
C VAL A 20 -3.46 6.54 0.58
N ILE A 21 -2.49 6.61 -0.34
CA ILE A 21 -1.57 7.75 -0.46
C ILE A 21 -2.34 9.05 -0.74
N GLU A 22 -3.29 9.03 -1.67
CA GLU A 22 -4.12 10.18 -2.01
C GLU A 22 -4.94 10.67 -0.82
N ARG A 23 -5.57 9.75 -0.07
CA ARG A 23 -6.37 10.10 1.11
C ARG A 23 -5.52 10.68 2.24
N LEU A 24 -4.36 10.07 2.53
CA LEU A 24 -3.44 10.61 3.53
C LEU A 24 -2.99 12.03 3.17
N ARG A 25 -2.73 12.30 1.89
CA ARG A 25 -2.40 13.65 1.41
C ARG A 25 -3.58 14.61 1.52
N ALA A 26 -4.79 14.17 1.17
CA ALA A 26 -6.00 14.98 1.27
C ALA A 26 -6.30 15.40 2.72
N ASP A 27 -5.98 14.53 3.69
CA ASP A 27 -6.07 14.81 5.13
C ASP A 27 -4.91 15.72 5.64
N GLY A 28 -4.01 16.13 4.75
CA GLY A 28 -2.93 17.07 5.01
C GLY A 28 -1.62 16.44 5.47
N HIS A 29 -1.49 15.12 5.54
CA HIS A 29 -0.23 14.48 5.97
C HIS A 29 0.93 14.75 4.98
N ASP A 30 2.16 14.83 5.49
CA ASP A 30 3.35 14.86 4.65
C ASP A 30 3.70 13.43 4.25
N VAL A 31 3.39 13.05 3.02
CA VAL A 31 3.47 11.66 2.55
C VAL A 31 4.64 11.47 1.60
N ALA A 32 5.66 10.74 2.06
CA ALA A 32 6.71 10.20 1.20
C ALA A 32 6.28 8.83 0.64
N VAL A 33 6.73 8.51 -0.57
CA VAL A 33 6.47 7.21 -1.22
C VAL A 33 7.82 6.55 -1.47
N LEU A 34 8.03 5.41 -0.81
CA LEU A 34 9.24 4.61 -0.90
C LEU A 34 8.94 3.32 -1.65
N HIS A 35 9.84 2.93 -2.56
CA HIS A 35 9.74 1.68 -3.29
C HIS A 35 10.44 0.55 -2.55
N GLN A 36 9.76 -0.59 -2.46
CA GLN A 36 10.32 -1.85 -2.02
C GLN A 36 10.46 -2.79 -3.23
N ALA A 37 11.68 -3.27 -3.49
CA ALA A 37 11.98 -4.10 -4.66
C ALA A 37 11.35 -5.50 -4.57
N GLU A 38 11.46 -6.14 -3.40
CA GLU A 38 10.79 -7.42 -3.12
C GLU A 38 9.53 -7.15 -2.33
N ALA A 39 8.36 -7.53 -2.85
CA ALA A 39 7.09 -7.40 -2.14
C ALA A 39 6.62 -8.77 -1.62
N ALA A 40 5.90 -8.79 -0.49
CA ALA A 40 5.31 -10.01 0.00
C ALA A 40 4.30 -10.57 -1.04
N ALA A 41 4.38 -11.88 -1.28
CA ALA A 41 3.48 -12.55 -2.19
C ALA A 41 2.05 -12.51 -1.62
N TRP A 42 1.10 -12.03 -2.42
CA TRP A 42 -0.31 -12.02 -2.04
C TRP A 42 -0.87 -13.45 -1.98
N PRO A 43 -1.58 -13.84 -0.90
CA PRO A 43 -2.26 -15.12 -0.80
C PRO A 43 -3.27 -15.32 -1.93
N ALA A 44 -3.47 -16.56 -2.33
CA ALA A 44 -4.45 -16.91 -3.36
C ALA A 44 -5.87 -16.39 -2.99
N ALA A 45 -6.24 -16.49 -1.71
CA ALA A 45 -7.52 -15.98 -1.20
C ALA A 45 -7.71 -14.47 -1.44
N ALA A 46 -6.67 -13.66 -1.23
CA ALA A 46 -6.74 -12.22 -1.48
C ALA A 46 -6.88 -11.91 -2.98
N LYS A 47 -6.16 -12.65 -3.84
CA LYS A 47 -6.32 -12.53 -5.30
C LYS A 47 -7.74 -12.87 -5.76
N LEU A 48 -8.36 -13.89 -5.15
CA LEU A 48 -9.75 -14.26 -5.42
C LEU A 48 -10.73 -13.18 -4.95
N ALA A 49 -10.51 -12.57 -3.79
CA ALA A 49 -11.33 -11.45 -3.31
C ALA A 49 -11.30 -10.26 -4.28
N PHE A 50 -10.13 -9.93 -4.83
CA PHE A 50 -10.01 -8.87 -5.85
C PHE A 50 -10.71 -9.24 -7.18
N ALA A 51 -10.64 -10.49 -7.61
CA ALA A 51 -11.38 -10.94 -8.80
C ALA A 51 -12.90 -10.89 -8.57
N PHE A 52 -13.34 -11.18 -7.34
CA PHE A 52 -14.75 -11.07 -6.95
C PHE A 52 -15.22 -9.62 -6.92
N GLU A 53 -14.39 -8.67 -6.47
CA GLU A 53 -14.66 -7.23 -6.52
C GLU A 53 -15.05 -6.79 -7.94
N GLN A 54 -14.26 -7.19 -8.94
CA GLN A 54 -14.52 -6.85 -10.35
C GLN A 54 -15.88 -7.38 -10.83
N ARG A 55 -16.25 -8.59 -10.39
CA ARG A 55 -17.50 -9.26 -10.81
C ARG A 55 -18.73 -8.71 -10.09
N LEU A 56 -18.63 -8.41 -8.80
CA LEU A 56 -19.77 -7.99 -7.97
C LEU A 56 -20.17 -6.53 -8.26
N PHE A 57 -19.20 -5.62 -8.30
CA PHE A 57 -19.52 -4.19 -8.33
C PHE A 57 -19.82 -3.65 -9.73
N ARG A 58 -19.69 -4.48 -10.79
CA ARG A 58 -19.90 -4.11 -12.21
C ARG A 58 -19.35 -2.71 -12.55
N ARG A 59 -18.23 -2.36 -11.91
CA ARG A 59 -17.73 -0.99 -11.87
C ARG A 59 -17.09 -0.70 -13.22
N LYS A 60 -17.45 0.42 -13.86
CA LYS A 60 -16.89 0.81 -15.17
C LYS A 60 -15.43 1.28 -15.12
N GLY A 61 -14.82 1.32 -13.94
CA GLY A 61 -13.42 1.73 -13.73
C GLY A 61 -12.58 0.64 -13.07
N PRO A 62 -11.24 0.78 -13.06
CA PRO A 62 -10.34 -0.21 -12.48
C PRO A 62 -10.70 -0.51 -11.01
N GLY A 63 -10.79 -1.79 -10.63
CA GLY A 63 -11.04 -2.21 -9.25
C GLY A 63 -9.89 -1.84 -8.30
N LEU A 64 -10.13 -1.90 -7.00
CA LEU A 64 -9.12 -1.63 -5.97
C LEU A 64 -7.92 -2.59 -6.08
N GLY A 65 -8.19 -3.83 -6.47
CA GLY A 65 -7.15 -4.84 -6.72
C GLY A 65 -6.39 -4.70 -8.04
N ALA A 66 -6.79 -3.78 -8.94
CA ALA A 66 -6.16 -3.65 -10.25
C ALA A 66 -4.70 -3.21 -10.11
N PRO A 67 -3.76 -3.85 -10.84
CA PRO A 67 -2.37 -3.41 -10.89
C PRO A 67 -2.27 -2.06 -11.61
N LEU A 68 -1.31 -1.26 -11.17
CA LEU A 68 -0.85 -0.03 -11.78
C LEU A 68 0.57 -0.25 -12.30
N ASP A 69 0.98 0.50 -13.33
CA ASP A 69 2.31 0.35 -13.91
C ASP A 69 3.40 0.76 -12.91
N ARG A 70 3.21 1.90 -12.23
CA ARG A 70 4.13 2.43 -11.23
C ARG A 70 3.43 3.49 -10.37
N LEU A 71 3.80 3.55 -9.09
CA LEU A 71 3.55 4.72 -8.24
C LEU A 71 4.82 5.55 -8.18
N GLU A 72 4.74 6.85 -8.44
CA GLU A 72 5.92 7.71 -8.41
C GLU A 72 6.49 7.82 -6.99
N ALA A 73 7.80 7.57 -6.87
CA ALA A 73 8.52 7.77 -5.62
C ALA A 73 8.51 9.27 -5.27
N ARG A 74 8.42 9.56 -3.98
CA ARG A 74 8.39 10.94 -3.49
C ARG A 74 9.12 11.03 -2.17
N SER A 75 10.00 12.01 -2.05
CA SER A 75 10.64 12.33 -0.78
C SER A 75 9.74 13.22 0.08
N GLY A 76 9.67 12.89 1.37
CA GLY A 76 9.06 13.77 2.37
C GLY A 76 9.98 14.95 2.70
N GLY A 77 9.40 16.03 3.21
CA GLY A 77 10.16 17.24 3.58
C GLY A 77 10.51 17.32 5.07
N ARG A 78 10.03 16.37 5.88
CA ARG A 78 10.11 16.38 7.33
C ARG A 78 10.64 15.05 7.88
N PRO A 79 11.21 15.04 9.09
CA PRO A 79 11.50 13.81 9.80
C PRO A 79 10.25 12.93 9.90
N VAL A 80 10.44 11.64 9.62
CA VAL A 80 9.37 10.65 9.52
C VAL A 80 8.93 10.24 10.92
N ALA A 81 7.63 10.33 11.17
CA ALA A 81 7.03 9.94 12.45
C ALA A 81 6.37 8.56 12.39
N LEU A 82 5.98 8.10 11.19
CA LEU A 82 5.32 6.82 10.98
C LEU A 82 5.71 6.23 9.62
N ARG A 83 5.89 4.91 9.58
CA ARG A 83 6.01 4.13 8.33
C ARG A 83 4.76 3.28 8.15
N LEU A 84 4.21 3.29 6.94
CA LEU A 84 3.11 2.44 6.53
C LEU A 84 3.62 1.45 5.48
N ASP A 85 3.75 0.18 5.87
CA ASP A 85 4.20 -0.88 4.99
C ASP A 85 3.02 -1.53 4.27
N LEU A 86 2.86 -1.15 2.99
CA LEU A 86 1.88 -1.74 2.08
C LEU A 86 2.49 -2.82 1.18
N ALA A 87 3.81 -3.05 1.26
CA ALA A 87 4.52 -4.12 0.56
C ALA A 87 4.52 -5.43 1.37
N GLY A 88 4.34 -5.36 2.69
CA GLY A 88 4.14 -6.49 3.61
C GLY A 88 5.44 -7.12 4.13
N ASN A 89 6.59 -6.57 3.76
CA ASN A 89 7.92 -7.06 4.10
C ASN A 89 8.96 -5.93 4.22
N ALA A 90 8.56 -4.75 4.69
CA ALA A 90 9.48 -3.66 4.95
C ALA A 90 10.58 -4.06 5.94
N ALA A 91 11.79 -3.57 5.70
CA ALA A 91 12.92 -3.75 6.61
C ALA A 91 12.63 -3.10 7.99
N LEU A 92 13.12 -3.75 9.05
CA LEU A 92 13.10 -3.24 10.41
C LEU A 92 13.73 -1.84 10.48
N SER A 93 13.15 -0.98 11.30
CA SER A 93 13.58 0.40 11.52
C SER A 93 13.14 0.84 12.91
N ASP A 94 13.85 1.83 13.45
CA ASP A 94 13.52 2.47 14.72
C ASP A 94 12.27 3.37 14.64
N ILE A 95 11.73 3.58 13.44
CA ILE A 95 10.52 4.35 13.22
C ILE A 95 9.29 3.43 13.39
N PRO A 96 8.26 3.85 14.13
CA PRO A 96 7.01 3.10 14.27
C PRO A 96 6.46 2.69 12.89
N THR A 97 6.30 1.40 12.66
CA THR A 97 5.89 0.84 11.37
C THR A 97 4.58 0.07 11.51
N VAL A 98 3.54 0.49 10.79
CA VAL A 98 2.29 -0.25 10.64
C VAL A 98 2.36 -1.04 9.34
N GLY A 99 2.35 -2.37 9.43
CA GLY A 99 2.38 -3.24 8.25
C GLY A 99 1.03 -3.88 7.97
N LEU A 100 0.64 -3.90 6.70
CA LEU A 100 -0.48 -4.71 6.23
C LEU A 100 0.07 -6.04 5.73
N ARG A 101 -0.06 -7.08 6.56
CA ARG A 101 0.30 -8.45 6.21
C ARG A 101 -0.92 -9.19 5.69
N PHE A 102 -0.83 -9.62 4.44
CA PHE A 102 -1.73 -10.61 3.89
C PHE A 102 -0.96 -11.93 3.90
N ASP A 103 -0.78 -12.54 5.07
CA ASP A 103 -0.08 -13.83 5.21
C ASP A 103 -1.07 -15.00 5.43
N GLY A 104 -2.37 -14.70 5.52
CA GLY A 104 -3.40 -15.70 5.76
C GLY A 104 -3.38 -16.28 7.17
N SER A 105 -2.58 -15.71 8.08
CA SER A 105 -2.69 -16.01 9.50
C SER A 105 -4.07 -15.53 9.97
N GLY A 106 -4.82 -16.42 10.61
CA GLY A 106 -6.03 -16.01 11.32
C GLY A 106 -5.64 -15.04 12.44
N PHE A 107 -6.49 -14.05 12.70
CA PHE A 107 -6.46 -13.37 13.99
C PHE A 107 -6.91 -14.42 15.02
N ASP A 108 -5.95 -15.01 15.73
CA ASP A 108 -6.19 -15.83 16.92
C ASP A 108 -6.43 -14.91 18.12
#